data_AF-A0A1V3IV82-F1
#
_entry.id   AF-A0A1V3IV82-F1
#
_cell.length_a   1.000
_cell.length_b   1.000
_cell.length_c   1.000
_cell.angle_alpha   90.00
_cell.angle_beta   90.00
_cell.angle_gamma   90.00
#
_symmetry.space_group_name_H-M   'P 1'
#
loop_
_entity.id
_entity.type
_entity.pdbx_description
1 polymer ?
#
loop_
_entity_poly.entity_id
_entity_poly.type
_entity_poly.pdbx_seq_one_letter_code
_entity_poly.pdbx_strand_id
1 'polypeptide(L)' 'MLLDFIHQLEQRKNATAAQIVLAWELAQRPFIVPIPGTTKLARLQENLEAMNVQLSTAEVAEINHILNQLEIDESYF' A
#
# COMPACT_ATOMS: atom_id res chain seq x y z
N MET A 1 8.96 -9.45 -8.29
CA MET A 1 9.02 -7.98 -8.29
C MET A 1 7.98 -7.43 -7.31
N LEU A 2 8.03 -6.13 -6.96
CA LEU A 2 7.05 -5.52 -6.03
C LEU A 2 5.61 -5.76 -6.47
N LEU A 3 5.33 -5.53 -7.76
CA LEU A 3 3.98 -5.67 -8.32
C LEU A 3 3.43 -7.09 -8.15
N ASP A 4 4.27 -8.11 -8.37
CA ASP A 4 3.87 -9.51 -8.18
C ASP A 4 3.48 -9.79 -6.73
N PHE A 5 4.25 -9.24 -5.77
CA PHE A 5 3.96 -9.41 -4.36
C PHE A 5 2.68 -8.69 -3.94
N ILE A 6 2.44 -7.48 -4.46
CA ILE A 6 1.18 -6.75 -4.23
C ILE A 6 -0.01 -7.56 -4.79
N HIS A 7 0.09 -8.10 -6.01
CA HIS A 7 -0.98 -8.93 -6.58
C HIS A 7 -1.26 -10.21 -5.75
N GLN A 8 -0.23 -10.81 -5.15
CA GLN A 8 -0.44 -11.92 -4.21
C GLN A 8 -1.20 -11.48 -2.96
N LEU A 9 -0.90 -10.29 -2.43
CA LEU A 9 -1.60 -9.73 -1.28
C LEU A 9 -3.05 -9.35 -1.60
N GLU A 10 -3.33 -8.83 -2.81
CA GLU A 10 -4.70 -8.54 -3.27
C GLU A 10 -5.58 -9.78 -3.14
N GLN A 11 -5.11 -10.93 -3.65
CA GLN A 11 -5.85 -12.19 -3.59
C GLN A 11 -6.01 -12.70 -2.16
N ARG A 12 -4.95 -12.62 -1.34
CA ARG A 12 -4.95 -13.13 0.04
C ARG A 12 -5.82 -12.31 0.98
N LYS A 13 -5.89 -10.99 0.77
CA LYS A 13 -6.59 -10.04 1.64
C LYS A 13 -7.94 -9.61 1.07
N ASN A 14 -8.28 -10.04 -0.14
CA ASN A 14 -9.45 -9.58 -0.88
C ASN A 14 -9.53 -8.04 -0.90
N ALA A 15 -8.43 -7.42 -1.29
CA ALA A 15 -8.24 -5.97 -1.28
C ALA A 15 -7.62 -5.53 -2.62
N THR A 16 -7.84 -4.27 -3.00
CA THR A 16 -7.22 -3.72 -4.21
C THR A 16 -5.77 -3.30 -3.95
N ALA A 17 -4.95 -3.16 -4.99
CA ALA A 17 -3.58 -2.67 -4.87
C ALA A 17 -3.51 -1.31 -4.14
N ALA A 18 -4.45 -0.41 -4.42
CA ALA A 18 -4.54 0.88 -3.73
C ALA A 18 -4.77 0.71 -2.23
N GLN A 19 -5.64 -0.23 -1.84
CA GLN A 19 -5.87 -0.56 -0.43
C GLN A 19 -4.65 -1.20 0.23
N ILE A 20 -3.95 -2.11 -0.45
CA ILE A 20 -2.70 -2.70 0.06
C ILE A 20 -1.65 -1.61 0.32
N VAL A 21 -1.45 -0.68 -0.61
CA VAL A 21 -0.47 0.41 -0.47
C VAL A 21 -0.84 1.35 0.67
N LEU A 22 -2.11 1.76 0.77
CA LEU A 22 -2.57 2.63 1.87
C LEU A 22 -2.48 1.93 3.23
N ALA A 23 -2.77 0.64 3.30
CA ALA A 23 -2.60 -0.15 4.52
C ALA A 23 -1.14 -0.30 4.92
N TRP A 24 -0.23 -0.44 3.94
CA TRP A 24 1.21 -0.44 4.18
C TRP A 24 1.69 0.90 4.72
N GLU A 25 1.31 2.03 4.10
CA GLU A 25 1.60 3.39 4.58
C GLU A 25 1.20 3.58 6.05
N LEU A 26 -0.04 3.22 6.39
CA LEU A 26 -0.58 3.28 7.76
C LEU A 26 0.20 2.38 8.74
N ALA A 27 0.72 1.25 8.29
CA ALA A 27 1.44 0.30 9.12
C ALA A 27 2.88 0.74 9.44
N GLN A 28 3.45 1.70 8.71
CA GLN A 28 4.84 2.10 8.89
C GLN A 28 5.07 2.75 10.26
N ARG A 29 4.21 3.67 10.70
CA ARG A 29 4.31 4.34 12.01
C ARG A 29 2.92 4.75 12.51
N PRO A 30 2.68 4.73 13.84
CA PRO A 30 1.34 5.00 14.40
C PRO A 30 0.84 6.44 14.19
N PHE A 31 1.71 7.37 13.79
CA PHE A 31 1.38 8.77 13.56
C PHE A 31 1.30 9.15 12.08
N ILE A 32 1.43 8.18 11.15
CA ILE A 32 1.26 8.44 9.72
C ILE A 32 -0.22 8.53 9.39
N VAL A 33 -0.61 9.61 8.72
CA VAL A 33 -1.96 9.81 8.19
C VAL A 33 -1.83 10.09 6.69
N PRO A 34 -2.11 9.11 5.82
CA PRO A 34 -2.03 9.32 4.38
C PRO A 34 -3.10 10.33 3.96
N ILE A 35 -2.77 11.18 2.98
CA ILE A 35 -3.68 12.19 2.42
C ILE A 35 -3.97 11.81 0.96
N PRO A 36 -4.70 10.71 0.70
CA PRO A 36 -4.96 10.27 -0.65
C PRO A 36 -5.93 11.23 -1.35
N GLY A 37 -5.44 11.91 -2.38
CA GLY A 37 -6.25 12.76 -3.25
C GLY A 37 -7.04 11.94 -4.27
N THR A 38 -8.33 12.22 -4.44
CA THR A 38 -9.13 11.66 -5.53
C THR A 38 -10.31 12.55 -5.90
N THR A 39 -10.69 12.53 -7.18
CA THR A 39 -11.87 13.25 -7.71
C THR A 39 -13.06 12.33 -7.95
N LYS A 40 -12.89 11.01 -7.74
CA LYS A 40 -13.93 10.00 -8.01
C LYS A 40 -14.45 9.44 -6.69
N LEU A 41 -15.77 9.48 -6.51
CA LEU A 41 -16.42 8.97 -5.29
C LEU A 41 -16.10 7.50 -5.01
N ALA A 42 -16.11 6.64 -6.05
CA ALA A 42 -15.77 5.23 -5.90
C ALA A 42 -14.34 5.01 -5.38
N ARG A 43 -13.38 5.86 -5.78
CA ARG A 43 -11.99 5.81 -5.29
C ARG A 43 -11.90 6.31 -3.84
N LEU A 44 -12.72 7.28 -3.46
CA LEU A 44 -12.78 7.72 -2.06
C LEU A 44 -13.24 6.59 -1.16
N GLN A 45 -14.30 5.87 -1.55
CA GLN A 45 -14.80 4.71 -0.82
C GLN A 45 -13.74 3.61 -0.71
N GLU A 46 -13.11 3.26 -1.83
CA GLU A 46 -12.02 2.29 -1.87
C GLU A 46 -10.85 2.66 -0.93
N ASN A 47 -10.42 3.92 -0.93
CA ASN A 47 -9.34 4.40 -0.07
C ASN A 47 -9.71 4.34 1.43
N LEU A 48 -10.97 4.62 1.77
CA LEU A 48 -11.46 4.52 3.16
C LEU A 48 -11.52 3.07 3.63
N GLU A 49 -11.82 2.13 2.75
CA GLU A 49 -11.85 0.70 3.08
C GLU A 49 -10.44 0.12 3.33
N ALA A 50 -9.38 0.77 2.84
CA ALA A 50 -7.99 0.36 3.08
C ALA A 50 -7.64 0.26 4.57
N MET A 51 -8.29 1.04 5.42
CA MET A 51 -8.12 1.05 6.88
C MET A 51 -8.44 -0.30 7.52
N ASN A 52 -9.27 -1.11 6.85
CA ASN A 52 -9.69 -2.43 7.32
C ASN A 52 -8.72 -3.54 6.88
N VAL A 53 -7.76 -3.23 6.00
CA VAL A 53 -6.77 -4.20 5.54
C VAL A 53 -5.65 -4.30 6.56
N GLN A 54 -5.53 -5.47 7.19
CA GLN A 54 -4.48 -5.74 8.17
C GLN A 54 -3.32 -6.49 7.50
N LEU A 55 -2.17 -5.82 7.40
CA LEU A 55 -0.91 -6.44 7.01
C LEU A 55 -0.19 -6.97 8.24
N SER A 56 0.33 -8.19 8.15
CA SER A 56 1.21 -8.75 9.17
C SER A 56 2.58 -8.09 9.12
N THR A 57 3.33 -8.15 10.24
CA THR A 57 4.68 -7.62 10.32
C THR A 57 5.61 -8.21 9.25
N ALA A 58 5.42 -9.49 8.89
CA ALA A 58 6.18 -10.13 7.83
C ALA A 58 5.83 -9.58 6.44
N GLU A 59 4.54 -9.36 6.16
CA GLU A 59 4.10 -8.77 4.89
C GLU A 59 4.64 -7.33 4.74
N VAL A 60 4.60 -6.53 5.80
CA VAL A 60 5.16 -5.16 5.81
C VAL A 60 6.68 -5.19 5.60
N ALA A 61 7.39 -6.10 6.29
CA ALA A 61 8.84 -6.24 6.15
C ALA A 61 9.24 -6.64 4.72
N GLU A 62 8.49 -7.51 4.07
CA GLU A 62 8.73 -7.93 2.68
C GLU A 62 8.55 -6.77 1.69
N ILE A 63 7.46 -5.99 1.83
CA ILE A 63 7.26 -4.78 0.99
C ILE A 63 8.45 -3.83 1.14
N ASN A 64 8.87 -3.57 2.38
CA ASN A 64 10.01 -2.70 2.67
C ASN A 64 11.32 -3.26 2.09
N HIS A 65 11.53 -4.58 2.18
CA HIS A 65 12.72 -5.23 1.62
C HIS A 65 12.80 -5.04 0.10
N ILE A 66 11.70 -5.27 -0.60
CA ILE A 66 11.64 -5.10 -2.06
C ILE A 66 11.83 -3.64 -2.45
N LEU A 67 11.17 -2.69 -1.76
CA LEU A 67 11.30 -1.26 -2.03
C LEU A 67 12.74 -0.75 -1.87
N ASN A 68 13.46 -1.22 -0.84
CA ASN A 68 14.86 -0.83 -0.60
C ASN A 68 15.83 -1.31 -1.69
N GLN A 69 15.42 -2.24 -2.55
CA GLN A 69 16.23 -2.72 -3.67
C GLN A 69 15.93 -1.97 -4.98
N LEU A 70 14.93 -1.09 -5.00
CA LEU A 70 14.59 -0.31 -6.18
C LEU A 70 15.44 0.95 -6.24
N GLU A 71 16.14 1.15 -7.35
CA GLU A 71 16.73 2.45 -7.68
C GLU A 71 15.59 3.39 -8.10
N ILE A 72 15.38 4.45 -7.32
CA ILE A 72 14.41 5.49 -7.64
C ILE A 72 15.11 6.50 -8.56
N ASP A 73 14.56 6.69 -9.76
CA ASP A 73 14.98 7.77 -10.63
C ASP A 73 14.39 9.10 -10.12
N GLU A 74 15.22 9.87 -9.42
CA GLU A 74 14.85 11.19 -8.88
C GLU A 74 14.66 12.26 -9.97
N SER A 75 14.98 11.98 -11.23
CA SER A 75 14.85 12.94 -12.34
C SER A 75 13.41 13.35 -12.67
N TYR A 76 12.43 12.60 -12.15
CA TYR A 76 11.00 12.79 -12.40
C TYR A 76 10.22 13.29 -11.16
N PHE A 77 10.90 13.66 -10.08
CA PHE A 77 10.32 14.27 -8.88
C PHE A 77 10.64 15.76 -8.76
#